data_AF-A0A7Y2SR41-F1
#
_entry.id   AF-A0A7Y2SR41-F1
#
_cell.length_a   1.000
_cell.length_b   1.000
_cell.length_c   1.000
_cell.angle_alpha   90.00
_cell.angle_beta   90.00
_cell.angle_gamma   90.00
#
_symmetry.space_group_name_H-M   'P 1'
#
loop_
_entity.id
_entity.type
_entity.pdbx_description
1 polymer ?
#
loop_
_entity_poly.entity_id
_entity_poly.type
_entity_poly.pdbx_seq_one_letter_code
_entity_poly.pdbx_strand_id
1 'polypeptide(L)'
;MLASCQSAGTGVDQDVLLAIGPRLAEAGIPAVLAMQGKISMETNAAFMPVFFRELSRDGQIDRAMAVARGTVRARPDAWIPVLIMRLKSGRVWYVPGFANDDADFPKWPAIIESIKDQQCTPILGPGLVEPILGSTREIAQRWADQYTFPLAPHEREDLPQVAQFLRVNQSPRFLYSHFSKSLRVELLKQYSKVLGENAESDSLSTTYSR
;
A
#
# COMPACT_ATOMS: atom_id res chain seq x y z
N MET A 1 -10.69 -7.70 -9.47
CA MET A 1 -11.68 -7.53 -10.56
C MET A 1 -11.90 -8.88 -11.20
N LEU A 2 -13.16 -9.31 -11.40
CA LEU A 2 -13.47 -10.58 -12.05
C LEU A 2 -14.02 -10.33 -13.46
N ALA A 3 -13.13 -10.26 -14.44
CA ALA A 3 -13.48 -10.13 -15.86
C ALA A 3 -13.68 -11.51 -16.49
N SER A 4 -14.59 -12.32 -15.93
CA SER A 4 -15.04 -13.59 -16.52
C SER A 4 -16.54 -13.56 -16.74
N CYS A 5 -17.01 -14.11 -17.86
CA CYS A 5 -18.43 -14.25 -18.16
C CYS A 5 -19.16 -14.94 -16.99
N GLN A 6 -20.35 -14.45 -16.63
CA GLN A 6 -21.19 -14.99 -15.54
C GLN A 6 -20.63 -14.87 -14.11
N SER A 7 -19.65 -14.00 -13.84
CA SER A 7 -19.11 -13.81 -12.47
C SER A 7 -20.10 -13.26 -11.44
N ALA A 8 -21.25 -12.73 -11.87
CA ALA A 8 -22.37 -12.32 -11.00
C ALA A 8 -23.62 -13.24 -11.07
N GLY A 9 -23.59 -14.34 -11.82
CA GLY A 9 -24.72 -15.27 -11.97
C GLY A 9 -25.73 -14.89 -13.07
N THR A 10 -26.69 -15.79 -13.36
CA THR A 10 -27.65 -15.72 -14.48
C THR A 10 -29.04 -15.22 -14.12
N GLY A 11 -29.32 -14.94 -12.85
CA GLY A 11 -30.61 -14.36 -12.40
C GLY A 11 -31.81 -15.30 -12.48
N VAL A 12 -31.61 -16.60 -12.71
CA VAL A 12 -32.67 -17.63 -12.62
C VAL A 12 -32.46 -18.40 -11.31
N ASP A 13 -33.55 -18.69 -10.61
CA ASP A 13 -33.62 -19.22 -9.24
C ASP A 13 -32.52 -20.23 -8.85
N GLN A 14 -32.01 -20.06 -7.63
CA GLN A 14 -31.00 -20.86 -6.90
C GLN A 14 -29.50 -20.60 -7.15
N ASP A 15 -29.08 -19.90 -8.22
CA ASP A 15 -27.64 -19.67 -8.51
C ASP A 15 -27.01 -18.40 -7.89
N VAL A 16 -27.79 -17.60 -7.15
CA VAL A 16 -27.32 -16.36 -6.49
C VAL A 16 -26.25 -16.65 -5.41
N LEU A 17 -26.26 -17.86 -4.84
CA LEU A 17 -25.29 -18.33 -3.83
C LEU A 17 -23.97 -18.88 -4.41
N LEU A 18 -23.89 -19.06 -5.74
CA LEU A 18 -22.67 -19.48 -6.44
C LEU A 18 -21.95 -18.32 -7.16
N ALA A 19 -22.55 -17.12 -7.18
CA ALA A 19 -21.91 -15.94 -7.71
C ALA A 19 -20.67 -15.57 -6.86
N ILE A 20 -19.50 -15.56 -7.49
CA ILE A 20 -18.23 -15.25 -6.82
C ILE A 20 -18.23 -13.81 -6.30
N GLY A 21 -18.95 -12.89 -6.96
CA GLY A 21 -19.08 -11.49 -6.57
C GLY A 21 -19.55 -11.27 -5.12
N PRO A 22 -20.75 -11.74 -4.74
CA PRO A 22 -21.25 -11.66 -3.37
C PRO A 22 -20.33 -12.32 -2.33
N ARG A 23 -19.78 -13.51 -2.60
CA ARG A 23 -18.92 -14.22 -1.63
C ARG A 23 -17.59 -13.50 -1.38
N LEU A 24 -17.04 -12.82 -2.40
CA LEU A 24 -15.83 -12.01 -2.23
C LEU A 24 -16.10 -10.75 -1.38
N ALA A 25 -17.27 -10.13 -1.54
CA ALA A 25 -17.67 -9.02 -0.68
C ALA A 25 -17.84 -9.46 0.78
N GLU A 26 -18.42 -10.65 1.02
CA GLU A 26 -18.51 -11.27 2.35
C GLU A 26 -17.14 -11.63 2.93
N ALA A 27 -16.20 -12.10 2.09
CA ALA A 27 -14.82 -12.41 2.47
C ALA A 27 -13.96 -11.15 2.74
N GLY A 28 -14.57 -9.95 2.75
CA GLY A 28 -13.94 -8.71 3.17
C GLY A 28 -13.42 -7.83 2.03
N ILE A 29 -13.54 -8.25 0.77
CA ILE A 29 -13.13 -7.42 -0.37
C ILE A 29 -14.05 -6.19 -0.46
N PRO A 30 -13.49 -4.96 -0.47
CA PRO A 30 -14.27 -3.74 -0.31
C PRO A 30 -15.22 -3.46 -1.49
N ALA A 31 -14.81 -3.81 -2.71
CA ALA A 31 -15.61 -3.66 -3.92
C ALA A 31 -15.24 -4.71 -4.98
N VAL A 32 -16.24 -5.20 -5.69
CA VAL A 32 -16.12 -6.22 -6.73
C VAL A 32 -16.94 -5.78 -7.95
N LEU A 33 -16.26 -5.55 -9.07
CA LEU A 33 -16.88 -5.48 -10.38
C LEU A 33 -17.04 -6.90 -10.93
N ALA A 34 -18.28 -7.27 -11.25
CA ALA A 34 -18.66 -8.57 -11.79
C ALA A 34 -19.62 -8.43 -12.99
N MET A 35 -19.79 -9.50 -13.75
CA MET A 35 -20.60 -9.53 -14.98
C MET A 35 -21.82 -10.43 -14.79
N GLN A 36 -23.02 -9.86 -14.81
CA GLN A 36 -24.29 -10.59 -14.71
C GLN A 36 -24.72 -11.10 -16.09
N GLY A 37 -24.17 -12.25 -16.48
CA GLY A 37 -24.43 -12.87 -17.79
C GLY A 37 -23.25 -12.78 -18.76
N LYS A 38 -23.56 -12.90 -20.07
CA LYS A 38 -22.57 -12.90 -21.15
C LYS A 38 -22.43 -11.49 -21.74
N ILE A 39 -21.33 -10.81 -21.40
CA ILE A 39 -20.96 -9.53 -22.01
C ILE A 39 -20.28 -9.79 -23.37
N SER A 40 -20.62 -8.99 -24.38
CA SER A 40 -19.93 -9.01 -25.67
C SER A 40 -18.52 -8.41 -25.54
N MET A 41 -17.59 -8.88 -26.36
CA MET A 41 -16.22 -8.38 -26.35
C MET A 41 -16.17 -6.90 -26.74
N GLU A 42 -17.04 -6.43 -27.63
CA GLU A 42 -17.04 -5.02 -28.00
C GLU A 42 -17.57 -4.12 -26.87
N THR A 43 -18.56 -4.59 -26.08
CA THR A 43 -18.99 -3.86 -24.87
C THR A 43 -17.88 -3.80 -23.85
N ASN A 44 -17.21 -4.93 -23.59
CA ASN A 44 -16.12 -4.97 -22.61
C ASN A 44 -14.93 -4.08 -23.04
N ALA A 45 -14.58 -4.10 -24.32
CA ALA A 45 -13.50 -3.27 -24.89
C ALA A 45 -13.81 -1.76 -24.82
N ALA A 46 -15.08 -1.36 -24.92
CA ALA A 46 -15.49 0.03 -24.77
C ALA A 46 -15.63 0.45 -23.29
N PHE A 47 -16.19 -0.43 -22.46
CA PHE A 47 -16.48 -0.17 -21.05
C PHE A 47 -15.20 -0.09 -20.20
N MET A 48 -14.31 -1.07 -20.32
CA MET A 48 -13.17 -1.25 -19.41
C MET A 48 -12.17 -0.09 -19.40
N PRO A 49 -11.74 0.46 -20.56
CA PRO A 49 -10.81 1.59 -20.58
C PRO A 49 -11.41 2.84 -19.93
N VAL A 50 -12.71 3.08 -20.13
CA VAL A 50 -13.40 4.22 -19.52
C VAL A 50 -13.52 4.03 -18.01
N PHE A 51 -13.90 2.83 -17.58
CA PHE A 51 -14.00 2.49 -16.16
C PHE A 51 -12.68 2.73 -15.43
N PHE A 52 -11.57 2.19 -15.94
CA PHE A 52 -10.27 2.37 -15.31
C PHE A 52 -9.78 3.81 -15.36
N ARG A 53 -9.99 4.53 -16.47
CA ARG A 53 -9.60 5.94 -16.57
C ARG A 53 -10.33 6.81 -15.54
N GLU A 54 -11.64 6.62 -15.38
CA GLU A 54 -12.41 7.37 -14.37
C GLU A 54 -12.06 6.92 -12.96
N LEU A 55 -11.86 5.62 -12.72
CA LEU A 55 -11.45 5.11 -11.42
C LEU A 55 -10.09 5.68 -10.99
N SER A 56 -9.11 5.74 -11.90
CA SER A 56 -7.79 6.31 -11.64
C SER A 56 -7.82 7.81 -11.33
N ARG A 57 -8.89 8.52 -11.71
CA ARG A 57 -8.99 9.98 -11.53
C ARG A 57 -9.21 10.37 -10.07
N ASP A 58 -10.07 9.66 -9.34
CA ASP A 58 -10.45 10.05 -7.97
C ASP A 58 -10.73 8.86 -7.04
N GLY A 59 -10.61 7.63 -7.52
CA GLY A 59 -10.86 6.40 -6.76
C GLY A 59 -12.34 6.11 -6.47
N GLN A 60 -13.29 6.90 -7.00
CA GLN A 60 -14.73 6.71 -6.80
C GLN A 60 -15.27 5.64 -7.76
N ILE A 61 -15.45 4.41 -7.26
CA ILE A 61 -15.78 3.26 -8.09
C ILE A 61 -17.23 3.27 -8.60
N ASP A 62 -18.15 3.82 -7.83
CA ASP A 62 -19.56 4.01 -8.19
C ASP A 62 -19.71 5.04 -9.32
N ARG A 63 -19.01 6.17 -9.22
CA ARG A 63 -18.93 7.17 -10.29
C ARG A 63 -18.30 6.58 -11.54
N ALA A 64 -17.13 5.93 -11.42
CA ALA A 64 -16.43 5.32 -12.55
C ALA A 64 -17.31 4.29 -13.27
N MET A 65 -18.07 3.49 -12.51
CA MET A 65 -19.05 2.55 -13.02
C MET A 65 -20.17 3.23 -13.81
N ALA A 66 -20.76 4.29 -13.26
CA ALA A 66 -21.85 5.03 -13.90
C ALA A 66 -21.41 5.66 -15.23
N VAL A 67 -20.22 6.30 -15.25
CA VAL A 67 -19.66 6.91 -16.46
C VAL A 67 -19.35 5.84 -17.51
N ALA A 68 -18.69 4.75 -17.12
CA ALA A 68 -18.35 3.67 -18.05
C ALA A 68 -19.61 3.01 -18.65
N ARG A 69 -20.63 2.72 -17.84
CA ARG A 69 -21.94 2.25 -18.33
C ARG A 69 -22.59 3.23 -19.30
N GLY A 70 -22.48 4.54 -19.03
CA GLY A 70 -22.97 5.59 -19.91
C GLY A 70 -22.40 5.49 -21.33
N THR A 71 -21.12 5.13 -21.46
CA THR A 71 -20.46 5.02 -22.78
C THR A 71 -20.95 3.84 -23.62
N VAL A 72 -21.45 2.78 -22.98
CA VAL A 72 -21.98 1.59 -23.67
C VAL A 72 -23.51 1.53 -23.66
N ARG A 73 -24.21 2.59 -23.24
CA ARG A 73 -25.67 2.61 -23.03
C ARG A 73 -26.51 2.18 -24.24
N ALA A 74 -26.02 2.40 -25.46
CA ALA A 74 -26.72 2.00 -26.69
C ALA A 74 -26.61 0.49 -27.01
N ARG A 75 -25.75 -0.24 -26.29
CA ARG A 75 -25.53 -1.67 -26.51
C ARG A 75 -26.51 -2.52 -25.69
N PRO A 76 -26.98 -3.66 -26.23
CA PRO A 76 -28.02 -4.48 -25.60
C PRO A 76 -27.59 -5.11 -24.26
N ASP A 77 -26.29 -5.20 -24.02
CA ASP A 77 -25.65 -5.80 -22.85
C ASP A 77 -25.01 -4.76 -21.90
N ALA A 78 -25.38 -3.48 -22.04
CA ALA A 78 -24.88 -2.39 -21.18
C ALA A 78 -25.16 -2.57 -19.68
N TRP A 79 -26.17 -3.38 -19.35
CA TRP A 79 -26.62 -3.65 -17.99
C TRP A 79 -25.86 -4.82 -17.33
N ILE A 80 -25.03 -5.55 -18.07
CA ILE A 80 -24.32 -6.74 -17.55
C ILE A 80 -23.25 -6.41 -16.52
N PRO A 81 -22.43 -5.35 -16.66
CA PRO A 81 -21.53 -4.96 -15.60
C PRO A 81 -22.32 -4.58 -14.33
N VAL A 82 -21.99 -5.20 -13.21
CA VAL A 82 -22.58 -4.95 -11.88
C VAL A 82 -21.47 -4.70 -10.86
N LEU A 83 -21.65 -3.66 -10.06
CA LEU A 83 -20.76 -3.31 -8.96
C LEU A 83 -21.38 -3.77 -7.64
N ILE A 84 -20.69 -4.67 -6.93
CA ILE A 84 -21.03 -5.11 -5.58
C ILE A 84 -19.99 -4.50 -4.64
N MET A 85 -20.43 -3.70 -3.67
CA MET A 85 -19.50 -3.06 -2.73
C MET A 85 -20.12 -2.88 -1.35
N ARG A 86 -19.25 -2.80 -0.34
CA ARG A 86 -19.61 -2.46 1.05
C ARG A 86 -19.06 -1.11 1.50
N LEU A 87 -18.40 -0.38 0.60
CA LEU A 87 -17.82 0.93 0.85
C LEU A 87 -18.93 1.97 0.94
N LYS A 88 -19.11 2.56 2.14
CA LYS A 88 -20.05 3.68 2.34
C LYS A 88 -19.69 4.93 1.52
N SER A 89 -18.40 5.13 1.28
CA SER A 89 -17.87 6.30 0.54
C SER A 89 -17.72 6.06 -0.96
N GLY A 90 -17.90 4.82 -1.45
CA GLY A 90 -17.63 4.47 -2.85
C GLY A 90 -16.15 4.61 -3.27
N ARG A 91 -15.21 4.83 -2.35
CA ARG A 91 -13.79 5.06 -2.67
C ARG A 91 -12.93 3.84 -2.41
N VAL A 92 -12.23 3.37 -3.45
CA VAL A 92 -11.35 2.18 -3.37
C VAL A 92 -10.04 2.49 -2.65
N TRP A 93 -9.56 3.72 -2.78
CA TRP A 93 -8.44 4.23 -1.99
C TRP A 93 -8.78 5.60 -1.43
N TYR A 94 -8.19 5.88 -0.27
CA TYR A 94 -8.17 7.21 0.29
C TYR A 94 -7.19 8.05 -0.54
N VAL A 95 -7.71 8.97 -1.36
CA VAL A 95 -6.89 10.10 -1.82
C VAL A 95 -6.75 10.98 -0.58
N PRO A 96 -5.54 11.09 0.01
CA PRO A 96 -5.38 11.93 1.16
C PRO A 96 -5.78 13.35 0.76
N GLY A 97 -6.54 14.05 1.62
CA GLY A 97 -6.85 15.48 1.43
C GLY A 97 -5.60 16.38 1.53
N PHE A 98 -4.43 15.82 1.24
CA PHE A 98 -3.10 16.39 1.25
C PHE A 98 -2.53 16.48 -0.18
N ALA A 99 -3.20 15.90 -1.18
CA ALA A 99 -2.81 15.93 -2.59
C ALA A 99 -3.49 17.10 -3.34
N ASN A 100 -3.50 18.29 -2.74
CA ASN A 100 -3.58 19.51 -3.54
C ASN A 100 -2.13 19.89 -3.83
N ASP A 101 -1.74 19.80 -5.09
CA ASP A 101 -0.34 19.85 -5.57
C ASP A 101 0.42 21.15 -5.24
N ASP A 102 -0.21 22.15 -4.60
CA ASP A 102 0.36 23.48 -4.39
C ASP A 102 0.34 24.00 -2.94
N ALA A 103 -0.11 23.21 -1.95
CA ALA A 103 -0.21 23.69 -0.56
C ALA A 103 0.64 22.85 0.40
N ASP A 104 1.63 23.51 1.04
CA ASP A 104 2.35 22.99 2.21
C ASP A 104 1.36 22.36 3.20
N PHE A 105 1.67 21.14 3.64
CA PHE A 105 0.80 20.38 4.54
C PHE A 105 0.59 21.16 5.86
N PRO A 106 -0.63 21.69 6.13
CA PRO A 106 -0.83 22.72 7.15
C PRO A 106 -0.71 22.20 8.59
N LYS A 107 -0.65 20.87 8.78
CA LYS A 107 -0.59 20.23 10.10
C LYS A 107 0.82 19.81 10.52
N TRP A 108 1.86 20.23 9.78
CA TRP A 108 3.25 19.96 10.14
C TRP A 108 3.58 20.32 11.61
N PRO A 109 3.18 21.50 12.14
CA PRO A 109 3.46 21.84 13.54
C PRO A 109 2.86 20.84 14.54
N ALA A 110 1.61 20.42 14.34
CA ALA A 110 0.92 19.48 15.23
C ALA A 110 1.55 18.09 15.21
N ILE A 111 2.05 17.63 14.04
CA ILE A 111 2.79 16.37 13.95
C ILE A 111 4.12 16.49 14.72
N ILE A 112 4.85 17.59 14.55
CA ILE A 112 6.12 17.81 15.26
C ILE A 112 5.91 17.82 16.78
N GLU A 113 4.85 18.48 17.27
CA GLU A 113 4.49 18.44 18.70
C GLU A 113 4.14 17.03 19.16
N SER A 114 3.31 16.30 18.40
CA SER A 114 2.95 14.91 18.73
C SER A 114 4.17 13.97 18.80
N ILE A 115 5.16 14.19 17.94
CA ILE A 115 6.43 13.44 17.94
C ILE A 115 7.24 13.78 19.19
N LYS A 116 7.39 15.08 19.52
CA LYS A 116 8.11 15.54 20.72
C LYS A 116 7.48 15.02 22.00
N ASP A 117 6.15 15.02 22.06
CA ASP A 117 5.37 14.57 23.21
C ASP A 117 5.16 13.05 23.26
N GLN A 118 5.74 12.30 22.31
CA GLN A 118 5.63 10.83 22.18
C GLN A 118 4.18 10.32 22.08
N GLN A 119 3.26 11.16 21.60
CA GLN A 119 1.84 10.82 21.45
C GLN A 119 1.53 10.14 20.11
N CYS A 120 2.54 9.90 19.28
CA CYS A 120 2.39 9.19 18.01
C CYS A 120 3.54 8.21 17.74
N THR A 121 3.22 7.12 17.03
CA THR A 121 4.21 6.21 16.46
C THR A 121 4.27 6.46 14.95
N PRO A 122 5.26 7.21 14.44
CA PRO A 122 5.35 7.52 13.01
C PRO A 122 5.67 6.23 12.23
N ILE A 123 4.87 5.96 11.21
CA ILE A 123 5.14 4.87 10.25
C ILE A 123 5.72 5.52 8.99
N LEU A 124 6.99 5.23 8.71
CA LEU A 124 7.68 5.76 7.54
C LEU A 124 7.66 4.72 6.42
N GLY A 125 7.13 5.12 5.27
CA GLY A 125 7.12 4.27 4.08
C GLY A 125 8.49 4.19 3.39
N PRO A 126 8.68 3.22 2.49
CA PRO A 126 9.93 3.03 1.75
C PRO A 126 10.35 4.28 0.97
N GLY A 127 9.41 5.05 0.43
CA GLY A 127 9.72 6.29 -0.31
C GLY A 127 10.46 7.36 0.52
N LEU A 128 10.35 7.33 1.85
CA LEU A 128 11.13 8.22 2.73
C LEU A 128 12.43 7.55 3.22
N VAL A 129 12.40 6.23 3.42
CA VAL A 129 13.51 5.48 4.03
C VAL A 129 14.58 5.09 3.01
N GLU A 130 14.20 4.70 1.79
CA GLU A 130 15.14 4.23 0.75
C GLU A 130 16.17 5.28 0.31
N PRO A 131 15.83 6.58 0.16
CA PRO A 131 16.85 7.59 -0.15
C PRO A 131 17.91 7.77 0.93
N ILE A 132 17.61 7.34 2.17
CA ILE A 132 18.50 7.41 3.32
C ILE A 132 19.26 6.09 3.44
N LEU A 133 18.54 4.98 3.66
CA LEU A 133 19.14 3.70 3.98
C LEU A 133 19.46 2.84 2.76
N GLY A 134 19.06 3.23 1.56
CA GLY A 134 19.02 2.33 0.41
C GLY A 134 17.81 1.39 0.46
N SER A 135 17.69 0.59 -0.59
CA SER A 135 16.68 -0.45 -0.69
C SER A 135 16.85 -1.53 0.39
N THR A 136 15.77 -2.27 0.66
CA THR A 136 15.82 -3.44 1.55
C THR A 136 16.88 -4.46 1.15
N ARG A 137 17.13 -4.62 -0.16
CA ARG A 137 18.18 -5.52 -0.70
C ARG A 137 19.58 -5.06 -0.33
N GLU A 138 19.87 -3.76 -0.44
CA GLU A 138 21.18 -3.21 -0.09
C GLU A 138 21.43 -3.25 1.42
N ILE A 139 20.39 -3.10 2.24
CA ILE A 139 20.47 -3.31 3.68
C ILE A 139 20.80 -4.77 3.97
N ALA A 140 20.08 -5.72 3.36
CA ALA A 140 20.31 -7.15 3.53
C ALA A 140 21.73 -7.55 3.15
N GLN A 141 22.20 -7.09 1.98
CA GLN A 141 23.54 -7.39 1.47
C GLN A 141 24.64 -6.89 2.41
N ARG A 142 24.54 -5.64 2.88
CA ARG A 142 25.51 -5.09 3.84
C ARG A 142 25.55 -5.88 5.14
N TRP A 143 24.38 -6.28 5.65
CA TRP A 143 24.30 -7.09 6.87
C TRP A 143 24.85 -8.51 6.64
N ALA A 144 24.55 -9.10 5.49
CA ALA A 144 25.07 -10.41 5.11
C ALA A 144 26.60 -10.42 5.03
N ASP A 145 27.20 -9.37 4.45
CA ASP A 145 28.65 -9.23 4.32
C ASP A 145 29.31 -8.94 5.68
N GLN A 146 28.70 -8.07 6.51
CA GLN A 146 29.25 -7.69 7.81
C GLN A 146 29.24 -8.83 8.84
N TYR A 147 28.23 -9.70 8.81
CA TYR A 147 28.04 -10.78 9.79
C TYR A 147 28.27 -12.17 9.21
N THR A 148 28.87 -12.25 8.01
CA THR A 148 29.23 -13.49 7.34
C THR A 148 28.05 -14.46 7.23
N PHE A 149 26.97 -14.01 6.60
CA PHE A 149 25.79 -14.84 6.37
C PHE A 149 26.14 -16.04 5.47
N PRO A 150 25.89 -17.28 5.91
CA PRO A 150 26.48 -18.47 5.29
C PRO A 150 25.72 -18.99 4.06
N LEU A 151 24.55 -18.43 3.74
CA LEU A 151 23.70 -18.93 2.65
C LEU A 151 24.01 -18.30 1.29
N ALA A 152 23.31 -18.77 0.26
CA ALA A 152 23.59 -18.45 -1.14
C ALA A 152 23.45 -16.95 -1.46
N PRO A 153 24.08 -16.45 -2.54
CA PRO A 153 24.06 -15.02 -2.87
C PRO A 153 22.67 -14.40 -3.01
N HIS A 154 21.69 -15.13 -3.53
CA HIS A 154 20.30 -14.63 -3.64
C HIS A 154 19.58 -14.52 -2.29
N GLU A 155 19.99 -15.31 -1.30
CA GLU A 155 19.46 -15.26 0.07
C GLU A 155 20.13 -14.13 0.89
N ARG A 156 21.29 -13.64 0.44
CA ARG A 156 21.98 -12.48 1.06
C ARG A 156 21.27 -11.16 0.81
N GLU A 157 20.42 -11.08 -0.21
CA GLU A 157 19.60 -9.91 -0.52
C GLU A 157 18.22 -9.94 0.16
N ASP A 158 17.86 -11.05 0.83
CA ASP A 158 16.58 -11.19 1.54
C ASP A 158 16.68 -10.69 2.99
N LEU A 159 16.23 -9.45 3.21
CA LEU A 159 16.30 -8.79 4.51
C LEU A 159 15.63 -9.60 5.63
N PRO A 160 14.37 -10.11 5.49
CA PRO A 160 13.77 -11.04 6.44
C PRO A 160 14.67 -12.22 6.83
N GLN A 161 15.31 -12.87 5.85
CA GLN A 161 16.11 -14.07 6.08
C GLN A 161 17.42 -13.73 6.81
N VAL A 162 18.12 -12.68 6.36
CA VAL A 162 19.33 -12.17 7.02
C VAL A 162 19.01 -11.70 8.44
N ALA A 163 17.91 -10.98 8.63
CA ALA A 163 17.45 -10.51 9.93
C ALA A 163 17.16 -11.66 10.90
N GLN A 164 16.52 -12.73 10.42
CA GLN A 164 16.24 -13.91 11.23
C GLN A 164 17.54 -14.61 11.66
N PHE A 165 18.52 -14.74 10.78
CA PHE A 165 19.84 -15.28 11.13
C PHE A 165 20.55 -14.44 12.19
N LEU A 166 20.56 -13.11 12.03
CA LEU A 166 21.15 -12.20 13.01
C LEU A 166 20.45 -12.28 14.37
N ARG A 167 19.13 -12.44 14.37
CA ARG A 167 18.34 -12.61 15.59
C ARG A 167 18.74 -13.88 16.34
N VAL A 168 18.98 -14.98 15.64
CA VAL A 168 19.39 -16.27 16.23
C VAL A 168 20.83 -16.23 16.72
N ASN A 169 21.75 -15.67 15.94
CA ASN A 169 23.19 -15.71 16.26
C ASN A 169 23.66 -14.60 17.21
N GLN A 170 23.00 -13.45 17.25
CA GLN A 170 23.40 -12.32 18.10
C GLN A 170 22.41 -12.12 19.24
N SER A 171 21.27 -11.49 18.93
CA SER A 171 20.09 -11.35 19.80
C SER A 171 19.04 -10.47 19.10
N PRO A 172 17.77 -10.50 19.52
CA PRO A 172 16.76 -9.58 19.00
C PRO A 172 17.10 -8.09 19.22
N ARG A 173 17.64 -7.74 20.39
CA ARG A 173 18.04 -6.35 20.71
C ARG A 173 19.15 -5.83 19.80
N PHE A 174 20.07 -6.70 19.42
CA PHE A 174 21.18 -6.34 18.54
C PHE A 174 20.66 -5.77 17.21
N LEU A 175 19.72 -6.45 16.57
CA LEU A 175 19.15 -6.05 15.27
C LEU A 175 18.53 -4.65 15.30
N TYR A 176 17.67 -4.38 16.29
CA TYR A 176 17.04 -3.06 16.43
C TYR A 176 18.06 -1.96 16.72
N SER A 177 19.01 -2.22 17.61
CA SER A 177 20.04 -1.25 17.96
C SER A 177 20.98 -0.95 16.78
N HIS A 178 21.33 -1.96 15.99
CA HIS A 178 22.20 -1.81 14.83
C HIS A 178 21.48 -1.05 13.72
N PHE A 179 20.23 -1.42 13.41
CA PHE A 179 19.40 -0.70 12.44
C PHE A 179 19.22 0.78 12.80
N SER A 180 18.88 1.06 14.06
CA SER A 180 18.73 2.43 14.55
C SER A 180 20.03 3.23 14.44
N LYS A 181 21.19 2.62 14.78
CA LYS A 181 22.49 3.26 14.60
C LYS A 181 22.81 3.54 13.13
N SER A 182 22.60 2.57 12.24
CA SER A 182 22.83 2.75 10.80
C SER A 182 21.96 3.87 10.22
N LEU A 183 20.67 3.93 10.61
CA LEU A 183 19.76 5.01 10.23
C LEU A 183 20.28 6.37 10.72
N ARG A 184 20.70 6.46 11.98
CA ARG A 184 21.23 7.72 12.55
C ARG A 184 22.49 8.19 11.81
N VAL A 185 23.42 7.28 11.53
CA VAL A 185 24.67 7.62 10.82
C VAL A 185 24.37 8.18 9.43
N GLU A 186 23.50 7.53 8.67
CA GLU A 186 23.21 7.95 7.30
C GLU A 186 22.35 9.22 7.26
N LEU A 187 21.41 9.39 8.20
CA LEU A 187 20.67 10.64 8.40
C LEU A 187 21.59 11.83 8.68
N LEU A 188 22.53 11.67 9.63
CA LEU A 188 23.49 12.72 9.96
C LEU A 188 24.40 13.05 8.77
N LYS A 189 24.84 12.03 8.02
CA LYS A 189 25.68 12.22 6.83
C LYS A 189 24.94 12.99 5.74
N GLN A 190 23.69 12.61 5.43
CA GLN A 190 22.92 13.18 4.33
C GLN A 190 22.31 14.55 4.67
N TYR A 191 21.90 14.76 5.93
CA TYR A 191 21.19 15.96 6.38
C TYR A 191 21.95 16.79 7.42
N SER A 192 23.27 16.62 7.54
CA SER A 192 24.13 17.41 8.44
C SER A 192 23.88 18.92 8.37
N LYS A 193 23.68 19.45 7.16
CA LYS A 193 23.38 20.88 6.93
C LYS A 193 22.02 21.34 7.47
N VAL A 194 21.05 20.45 7.53
CA VAL A 194 19.65 20.75 7.94
C VAL A 194 19.47 20.50 9.44
N LEU A 195 20.15 19.49 9.99
CA LEU A 195 20.01 19.07 11.39
C LEU A 195 20.72 20.00 12.39
N GLY A 196 21.71 20.78 11.95
CA GLY A 196 22.49 21.67 12.82
C GLY A 196 23.32 20.92 13.88
N GLU A 197 24.25 21.63 14.54
CA GLU A 197 25.17 21.04 15.54
C GLU A 197 24.47 20.47 16.80
N ASN A 198 23.18 20.72 16.98
CA ASN A 198 22.40 20.27 18.16
C ASN A 198 21.89 18.82 18.06
N ALA A 199 22.10 18.11 16.94
CA ALA A 199 21.64 16.72 16.77
C ALA A 199 22.46 15.69 17.56
N GLU A 200 23.61 16.07 18.11
CA GLU A 200 24.45 15.19 18.92
C GLU A 200 23.98 15.08 20.38
N SER A 201 23.23 16.05 20.90
CA SER A 201 22.95 16.16 22.35
C SER A 201 21.65 15.50 22.84
N ASP A 202 20.73 15.06 21.98
CA ASP A 202 19.53 14.35 22.44
C ASP A 202 19.77 12.83 22.53
N SER A 203 20.14 12.43 23.74
CA SER A 203 20.27 11.04 24.18
C SER A 203 18.90 10.34 24.21
N LEU A 204 18.48 9.73 23.11
CA LEU A 204 17.37 8.74 23.08
C LEU A 204 17.80 7.36 23.63
N SER A 205 18.69 7.34 24.62
CA SER A 205 19.32 6.12 25.15
C SER A 205 18.47 5.34 26.18
N THR A 206 17.15 5.51 26.25
CA THR A 206 16.38 4.93 27.38
C THR A 206 15.07 4.20 27.04
N THR A 207 14.84 3.73 25.80
CA THR A 207 13.49 3.18 25.50
C THR A 207 13.43 1.88 24.70
N TYR A 208 14.38 0.96 24.93
CA TYR A 208 14.19 -0.47 24.59
C TYR A 208 14.30 -1.36 25.83
N SER A 209 13.50 -1.07 26.85
CA SER A 209 13.19 -1.97 27.96
C SER A 209 11.71 -1.85 28.33
N ARG A 210 10.84 -2.43 27.52
CA ARG A 210 9.59 -3.07 27.96
C ARG A 210 9.33 -4.28 27.08
#